data_AF-Q6HK88-F1
#
_entry.id   AF-Q6HK88-F1
#
_cell.length_a   1.000
_cell.length_b   1.000
_cell.length_c   1.000
_cell.angle_alpha   90.00
_cell.angle_beta   90.00
_cell.angle_gamma   90.00
#
_symmetry.space_group_name_H-M   'P 1'
#
loop_
_entity.id
_entity.type
_entity.pdbx_description
1 polymer ?
#
loop_
_entity_poly.entity_id
_entity_poly.type
_entity_poly.pdbx_seq_one_letter_code
_entity_poly.pdbx_strand_id
1 'polypeptide(L)'
;MDHVQRKQIYEALIKSWSIETSSKWTIENPAKGQCGVTALVVQDIYGGEIKKTKVRKAWHFYNFIDGQRFDFTEAQFNEKLNYMDIESNREEAFADTNEKQYSMLKKKITKELKLSFDS
;
A
#
# COMPACT_ATOMS: atom_id res chain seq x y z
N MET A 1 5.31 -8.43 -11.73
CA MET A 1 6.36 -7.47 -11.27
C MET A 1 7.67 -8.20 -10.97
N ASP A 2 8.79 -7.78 -11.54
CA ASP A 2 10.09 -8.40 -11.27
C ASP A 2 10.74 -7.92 -9.95
N HIS A 3 11.88 -8.52 -9.58
CA HIS A 3 12.59 -8.19 -8.34
C HIS A 3 13.12 -6.74 -8.30
N VAL A 4 13.55 -6.20 -9.44
CA VAL A 4 14.07 -4.83 -9.53
C VAL A 4 12.94 -3.83 -9.31
N GLN A 5 11.82 -4.02 -10.01
CA GLN A 5 10.61 -3.20 -9.86
C GLN A 5 10.11 -3.25 -8.42
N ARG A 6 10.02 -4.45 -7.81
CA ARG A 6 9.59 -4.64 -6.43
C ARG A 6 10.46 -3.88 -5.43
N LYS A 7 11.78 -3.90 -5.61
CA LYS A 7 12.71 -3.17 -4.75
C LYS A 7 12.53 -1.66 -4.91
N GLN A 8 12.43 -1.17 -6.14
CA GLN A 8 12.28 0.26 -6.44
C GLN A 8 10.99 0.84 -5.84
N ILE A 9 9.85 0.18 -6.02
CA ILE A 9 8.58 0.65 -5.45
C ILE A 9 8.63 0.65 -3.92
N TYR A 10 9.23 -0.37 -3.30
CA TYR A 10 9.33 -0.42 -1.85
C TYR A 10 10.21 0.71 -1.28
N GLU A 11 11.35 1.00 -1.92
CA GLU A 11 12.20 2.13 -1.52
C GLU A 11 11.48 3.48 -1.70
N ALA A 12 10.71 3.64 -2.78
CA ALA A 12 9.91 4.84 -3.02
C ALA A 12 8.77 4.98 -1.99
N LEU A 13 8.12 3.88 -1.61
CA LEU A 13 7.09 3.85 -0.57
C LEU A 13 7.65 4.30 0.77
N ILE A 14 8.79 3.76 1.20
CA ILE A 14 9.44 4.14 2.47
C ILE A 14 9.72 5.64 2.52
N LYS A 15 10.20 6.23 1.41
CA LYS A 15 10.46 7.68 1.32
C LYS A 15 9.18 8.52 1.26
N SER A 16 8.09 7.94 0.76
CA SER A 16 6.81 8.63 0.57
C SER A 16 5.91 8.58 1.80
N TRP A 17 6.01 7.53 2.61
CA TRP A 17 5.21 7.38 3.82
C TRP A 17 5.57 8.44 4.86
N SER A 18 4.53 9.10 5.36
CA SER A 18 4.60 10.07 6.44
C SER A 18 3.28 10.16 7.20
N ILE A 19 3.25 11.01 8.23
CA ILE A 19 2.02 11.37 8.98
C ILE A 19 0.88 11.90 8.08
N GLU A 20 1.20 12.43 6.90
CA GLU A 20 0.22 12.93 5.93
C GLU A 20 -0.46 11.82 5.13
N THR A 21 0.23 10.68 5.00
CA THR A 21 -0.26 9.48 4.28
C THR A 21 -0.91 8.47 5.22
N SER A 22 -0.59 8.53 6.51
CA SER A 22 -1.33 7.83 7.56
C SER A 22 -1.21 8.54 8.89
N SER A 23 -2.32 8.76 9.59
CA SER A 23 -2.31 9.34 10.94
C SER A 23 -1.68 8.43 12.00
N LYS A 24 -1.47 7.15 11.67
CA LYS A 24 -0.83 6.16 12.54
C LYS A 24 0.68 6.02 12.29
N TRP A 25 1.21 6.74 11.31
CA TRP A 25 2.61 6.69 10.92
C TRP A 25 3.52 7.17 12.05
N THR A 26 4.65 6.49 12.22
CA THR A 26 5.73 6.86 13.17
C THR A 26 7.07 6.52 12.53
N ILE A 27 8.17 7.09 13.03
CA ILE A 27 9.50 6.76 12.51
C ILE A 27 9.91 5.31 12.86
N GLU A 28 9.43 4.79 13.99
CA GLU A 28 9.68 3.42 14.44
C GLU A 28 8.83 2.39 13.66
N ASN A 29 7.67 2.79 13.14
CA ASN A 29 6.82 1.94 12.32
C ASN A 29 6.20 2.74 11.14
N PRO A 30 6.95 2.94 10.05
CA PRO A 30 6.49 3.72 8.89
C PRO A 30 5.35 3.06 8.10
N ALA A 31 5.22 1.73 8.15
CA ALA A 31 4.17 1.00 7.44
C ALA A 31 2.80 1.05 8.15
N LYS A 32 2.76 1.51 9.40
CA LYS A 32 1.55 1.46 10.23
C LYS A 32 0.42 2.31 9.65
N GLY A 33 -0.71 1.65 9.37
CA GLY A 33 -1.88 2.29 8.81
C GLY A 33 -1.70 2.73 7.35
N GLN A 34 -0.77 2.11 6.62
CA GLN A 34 -0.52 2.38 5.21
C GLN A 34 -1.18 1.37 4.27
N CYS A 35 -1.82 0.31 4.78
CA CYS A 35 -2.29 -0.81 3.96
C CYS A 35 -3.29 -0.40 2.88
N GLY A 36 -4.42 0.21 3.23
CA GLY A 36 -5.42 0.62 2.25
C GLY A 36 -4.86 1.61 1.23
N VAL A 37 -4.19 2.66 1.70
CA VAL A 37 -3.64 3.72 0.84
C VAL A 37 -2.53 3.22 -0.10
N THR A 38 -1.67 2.32 0.38
CA THR A 38 -0.62 1.71 -0.43
C THR A 38 -1.20 0.77 -1.46
N ALA A 39 -2.19 -0.06 -1.09
CA ALA A 39 -2.83 -0.97 -2.03
C ALA A 39 -3.48 -0.23 -3.21
N LEU A 40 -4.12 0.91 -2.94
CA LEU A 40 -4.71 1.78 -3.96
C LEU A 40 -3.65 2.36 -4.90
N VAL A 41 -2.58 2.95 -4.36
CA VAL A 41 -1.53 3.61 -5.15
C VAL A 41 -0.68 2.60 -5.95
N VAL A 42 -0.40 1.44 -5.39
CA VAL A 42 0.30 0.36 -6.12
C VAL A 42 -0.58 -0.17 -7.26
N GLN A 43 -1.89 -0.29 -7.04
CA GLN A 43 -2.82 -0.67 -8.10
C GLN A 43 -2.88 0.38 -9.21
N ASP A 44 -2.80 1.68 -8.88
CA ASP A 44 -2.71 2.74 -9.90
C ASP A 44 -1.47 2.61 -10.80
N ILE A 45 -0.33 2.16 -10.25
CA ILE A 45 0.96 2.09 -10.98
C ILE A 45 1.09 0.79 -11.77
N TYR A 46 0.69 -0.34 -11.19
CA TYR A 46 0.95 -1.68 -11.73
C TYR A 46 -0.32 -2.47 -12.08
N GLY A 47 -1.50 -1.91 -11.83
CA GLY A 47 -2.77 -2.63 -11.99
C GLY A 47 -2.94 -3.76 -10.98
N GLY A 48 -3.58 -4.84 -11.42
CA GLY A 48 -3.86 -6.02 -10.60
C GLY A 48 -5.06 -5.86 -9.67
N GLU A 49 -5.21 -6.84 -8.79
CA GLU A 49 -6.31 -6.96 -7.84
C GLU A 49 -5.90 -6.44 -6.45
N ILE A 50 -6.90 -6.00 -5.68
CA ILE A 50 -6.73 -5.76 -4.25
C ILE A 50 -7.32 -6.97 -3.53
N LYS A 51 -6.55 -7.53 -2.59
CA LYS A 51 -7.01 -8.58 -1.68
C LYS A 51 -6.85 -8.14 -0.25
N LYS A 52 -7.51 -8.87 0.65
CA LYS A 52 -7.45 -8.60 2.08
C LYS A 52 -7.34 -9.87 2.92
N THR A 53 -6.79 -9.72 4.11
CA THR A 53 -6.82 -10.73 5.16
C THR A 53 -7.27 -10.10 6.48
N LYS A 54 -7.85 -10.92 7.37
CA LYS A 54 -8.22 -10.45 8.71
C LYS A 54 -6.99 -10.50 9.61
N VAL A 55 -6.56 -9.35 10.13
CA VAL A 55 -5.49 -9.27 11.14
C VAL A 55 -6.12 -8.79 12.44
N ARG A 56 -6.23 -9.71 13.41
CA ARG A 56 -6.95 -9.50 14.67
C ARG A 56 -8.38 -9.01 14.39
N LYS A 57 -8.69 -7.74 14.69
CA LYS A 57 -10.02 -7.14 14.50
C LYS A 57 -10.15 -6.29 13.24
N ALA A 58 -9.05 -6.02 12.54
CA ALA A 58 -9.02 -5.14 11.37
C ALA A 58 -8.84 -5.92 10.06
N TRP A 59 -9.24 -5.29 8.96
CA TRP A 59 -8.88 -5.76 7.62
C TRP A 59 -7.53 -5.19 7.24
N HIS A 60 -6.73 -6.00 6.55
CA HIS A 60 -5.42 -5.62 6.02
C HIS A 60 -5.43 -5.85 4.51
N PHE A 61 -5.05 -4.83 3.74
CA PHE A 61 -5.15 -4.80 2.28
C PHE A 61 -3.78 -4.86 1.61
N TYR A 62 -3.70 -5.54 0.48
CA TYR A 62 -2.48 -5.73 -0.31
C TYR A 62 -2.84 -6.07 -1.76
N ASN A 63 -1.84 -6.12 -2.66
CA ASN A 63 -2.08 -6.33 -4.08
C ASN A 63 -1.81 -7.78 -4.52
N PHE A 64 -2.52 -8.20 -5.56
CA PHE A 64 -2.22 -9.38 -6.36
C PHE A 64 -1.95 -8.93 -7.80
N ILE A 65 -0.72 -9.09 -8.27
CA ILE A 65 -0.27 -8.63 -9.59
C ILE A 65 0.35 -9.84 -10.29
N ASP A 66 -0.13 -10.17 -11.49
CA ASP A 66 0.29 -11.34 -12.26
C ASP A 66 0.21 -12.66 -11.46
N GLY A 67 -0.83 -12.80 -10.63
CA GLY A 67 -1.04 -13.98 -9.77
C GLY A 67 -0.16 -14.07 -8.53
N GLN A 68 0.69 -13.07 -8.27
CA GLN A 68 1.58 -13.03 -7.10
C GLN A 68 1.14 -11.97 -6.07
N ARG A 69 1.24 -12.31 -4.78
CA ARG A 69 0.97 -11.40 -3.65
C ARG A 69 2.09 -10.39 -3.46
N PHE A 70 1.72 -9.12 -3.35
CA PHE A 70 2.60 -8.01 -2.97
C PHE A 70 2.01 -7.27 -1.77
N ASP A 71 2.53 -7.56 -0.58
CA ASP A 71 2.26 -6.78 0.63
C ASP A 71 3.50 -5.98 1.01
N PHE A 72 3.49 -4.69 0.66
CA PHE A 72 4.56 -3.77 1.03
C PHE A 72 4.43 -3.27 2.47
N THR A 73 3.31 -3.55 3.13
CA THR A 73 2.97 -3.02 4.45
C THR A 73 2.94 -4.09 5.53
N GLU A 74 3.43 -5.30 5.25
CA GLU A 74 3.50 -6.41 6.21
C GLU A 74 4.29 -6.04 7.47
N ALA A 75 5.32 -5.19 7.30
CA ALA A 75 6.18 -4.69 8.38
C ALA A 75 5.44 -3.84 9.43
N GLN A 76 4.17 -3.47 9.19
CA GLN A 76 3.37 -2.82 10.23
C GLN A 76 3.04 -3.74 11.40
N PHE A 77 3.15 -5.06 11.19
CA PHE A 77 2.86 -6.08 12.19
C PHE A 77 4.16 -6.73 12.70
N ASN A 78 4.18 -7.04 13.99
CA ASN A 78 5.31 -7.73 14.64
C ASN A 78 5.18 -9.27 14.57
N GLU A 79 4.20 -9.78 13.81
CA GLU A 79 3.88 -11.20 13.73
C GLU A 79 3.69 -11.64 12.27
N LYS A 80 3.93 -12.92 12.00
CA LYS A 80 3.66 -13.48 10.68
C LYS A 80 2.16 -13.45 10.39
N LEU A 81 1.79 -12.96 9.22
CA LEU A 81 0.39 -12.89 8.81
C LEU A 81 -0.08 -14.23 8.24
N ASN A 82 -1.30 -14.61 8.64
CA ASN A 82 -2.05 -15.67 7.95
C ASN A 82 -2.85 -15.03 6.81
N TYR A 83 -2.35 -15.16 5.58
CA TYR A 83 -2.98 -14.55 4.41
C TYR A 83 -4.15 -15.40 3.92
N MET A 84 -5.37 -14.86 4.05
CA MET A 84 -6.59 -15.49 3.55
C MET A 84 -6.84 -15.22 2.06
N ASP A 85 -6.24 -14.16 1.51
CA ASP A 85 -6.41 -13.72 0.12
C ASP A 85 -7.89 -13.58 -0.30
N ILE A 86 -8.70 -13.01 0.58
CA ILE A 86 -10.10 -12.70 0.27
C ILE A 86 -10.12 -11.59 -0.78
N GLU A 87 -10.97 -11.75 -1.79
CA GLU A 87 -11.22 -10.71 -2.78
C GLU A 87 -11.67 -9.41 -2.11
N SER A 88 -11.22 -8.30 -2.68
CA SER A 88 -11.51 -6.95 -2.21
C SER A 88 -11.56 -6.00 -3.40
N ASN A 89 -11.95 -4.76 -3.14
CA ASN A 89 -11.97 -3.72 -4.16
C ASN A 89 -11.42 -2.38 -3.63
N ARG A 90 -11.42 -1.38 -4.50
CA ARG A 90 -10.96 -0.03 -4.17
C ARG A 90 -11.83 0.65 -3.13
N GLU A 91 -13.15 0.44 -3.14
CA GLU A 91 -14.08 1.05 -2.17
C GLU A 91 -13.76 0.59 -0.75
N GLU A 92 -13.53 -0.72 -0.57
CA GLU A 92 -13.14 -1.29 0.73
C GLU A 92 -11.77 -0.83 1.19
N ALA A 93 -10.79 -0.75 0.27
CA ALA A 93 -9.47 -0.21 0.60
C ALA A 93 -9.52 1.29 0.93
N PHE A 94 -10.38 2.06 0.25
CA PHE A 94 -10.61 3.47 0.55
C PHE A 94 -11.28 3.68 1.91
N ALA A 95 -12.12 2.75 2.36
CA ALA A 95 -12.72 2.81 3.70
C ALA A 95 -11.70 2.68 4.84
N ASP A 96 -10.49 2.15 4.57
CA ASP A 96 -9.35 2.12 5.50
C ASP A 96 -8.51 3.42 5.48
N THR A 97 -8.72 4.28 4.49
CA THR A 97 -7.99 5.54 4.30
C THR A 97 -8.95 6.71 3.99
N ASN A 98 -8.46 7.77 3.36
CA ASN A 98 -9.27 8.88 2.86
C ASN A 98 -8.58 9.57 1.66
N GLU A 99 -9.34 10.40 0.96
CA GLU A 99 -8.89 11.10 -0.24
C GLU A 99 -7.61 11.92 -0.02
N LYS A 100 -7.47 12.57 1.14
CA LYS A 100 -6.29 13.37 1.46
C LYS A 100 -5.04 12.49 1.56
N GLN A 101 -5.12 11.38 2.30
CA GLN A 101 -4.01 10.44 2.48
C GLN A 101 -3.60 9.79 1.15
N TYR A 102 -4.59 9.36 0.37
CA TYR A 102 -4.40 8.81 -0.96
C TYR A 102 -3.73 9.80 -1.92
N SER A 103 -4.29 11.00 -2.05
CA SER A 103 -3.71 12.06 -2.89
C SER A 103 -2.27 12.41 -2.47
N MET A 104 -2.00 12.44 -1.16
CA MET A 104 -0.65 12.71 -0.66
C MET A 104 0.34 11.60 -0.99
N LEU A 105 -0.03 10.33 -0.79
CA LEU A 105 0.86 9.21 -1.13
C LEU A 105 1.10 9.16 -2.63
N LYS A 106 0.05 9.29 -3.44
CA LYS A 106 0.14 9.34 -4.90
C LYS A 106 1.10 10.42 -5.36
N LYS A 107 0.96 11.65 -4.85
CA LYS A 107 1.86 12.77 -5.18
C LYS A 107 3.31 12.48 -4.81
N LYS A 108 3.56 11.96 -3.60
CA LYS A 108 4.92 11.70 -3.11
C LYS A 108 5.61 10.60 -3.89
N ILE A 109 4.91 9.48 -4.10
CA ILE A 109 5.51 8.34 -4.80
C ILE A 109 5.76 8.64 -6.27
N THR A 110 4.87 9.42 -6.90
CA THR A 110 5.06 9.92 -8.27
C THR A 110 6.38 10.68 -8.38
N LYS A 111 6.65 11.57 -7.43
CA LYS A 111 7.90 12.34 -7.37
C LYS A 111 9.11 11.43 -7.16
N GLU A 112 9.02 10.46 -6.25
CA GLU A 112 10.12 9.52 -5.96
C GLU A 112 10.44 8.62 -7.17
N LEU A 113 9.43 8.15 -7.88
CA LEU A 113 9.58 7.31 -9.07
C LEU A 113 9.80 8.11 -10.36
N LYS A 114 9.71 9.45 -10.30
CA LYS A 114 9.77 10.36 -11.45
C LYS A 114 8.73 10.01 -12.54
N LEU A 115 7.56 9.57 -12.12
CA LEU A 115 6.46 9.27 -13.03
C LEU A 115 5.79 10.59 -13.47
N SER A 116 5.39 10.67 -14.74
CA SER A 116 4.46 11.69 -15.23
C SER A 116 3.06 11.08 -15.24
N PHE A 117 2.21 11.48 -14.30
CA PHE A 117 0.77 11.27 -14.44
C PHE A 117 0.22 12.47 -15.21
N ASP A 118 0.23 12.37 -16.54
CA ASP A 118 -0.49 13.35 -17.36
C ASP A 118 -1.98 13.24 -17.01
N SER A 119 -2.56 14.39 -16.64
CA SER A 119 -3.94 14.53 -16.16
C SER A 119 -4.94 14.58 -17.29
#